data_AF-A0A356INF4-F1
#
_entry.id   AF-A0A356INF4-F1
#
_cell.length_a   1.000
_cell.length_b   1.000
_cell.length_c   1.000
_cell.angle_alpha   90.00
_cell.angle_beta   90.00
_cell.angle_gamma   90.00
#
_symmetry.space_group_name_H-M   'P 1'
#
loop_
_entity.id
_entity.type
_entity.pdbx_description
1 polymer ?
#
loop_
_entity_poly.entity_id
_entity_poly.type
_entity_poly.pdbx_seq_one_letter_code
_entity_poly.pdbx_strand_id
1 'polypeptide(L)'
;MGASSVRTRHRNTRNTLNALEAFLARGEVHDLMDAYEYSERIISDFTDVIAELEERKRELVRQVETQLLVQQATEHFFEFMEKRFQPDVSIRLSADSVEKHRDGIQSVIDKIRRKRKDFKREAELKLRELAPELVQHNQSLLYFVLDAIEIRMRNAAELMLPALRRALQSFTKRADIIIRQLSYLTSQRNNSVVDVCRDLAQLGQAQQDQILALAGAQLSGLNLRWLDPEQVRLQQKRQQRVLYTRIEDAGEIEDDALREVALQQQLDRAFITHNEGLHDYLITAMAGNNKVSTKDLPLLSARDVLAMSHAVETASYQAVDSEYQFVVTPTGETASNEYFDRFDVFDIELIKKSETNPDLEDL
;
A
#
# COMPACT_ATOMS: atom_id res chain seq x y z
N MET A 1 0.80 0.23 -25.91
CA MET A 1 0.87 1.71 -25.83
C MET A 1 1.42 2.17 -24.47
N GLY A 2 2.64 1.77 -24.07
CA GLY A 2 3.12 1.91 -22.67
C GLY A 2 4.33 2.83 -22.43
N ALA A 3 4.92 3.41 -23.48
CA ALA A 3 6.20 4.13 -23.35
C ALA A 3 6.05 5.63 -22.99
N SER A 4 4.86 6.21 -23.12
CA SER A 4 4.61 7.64 -22.87
C SER A 4 4.56 8.00 -21.37
N SER A 5 4.13 7.08 -20.51
CA SER A 5 3.97 7.30 -19.05
C SER A 5 5.30 7.35 -18.28
N VAL A 6 6.37 6.70 -18.77
CA VAL A 6 7.68 6.71 -18.09
C VAL A 6 8.40 8.04 -18.31
N ARG A 7 8.15 8.69 -19.45
CA ARG A 7 8.82 9.93 -19.87
C ARG A 7 8.37 11.18 -19.09
N THR A 8 7.27 11.09 -18.33
CA THR A 8 6.68 12.22 -17.59
C THR A 8 7.09 12.27 -16.12
N ARG A 9 7.75 11.24 -15.56
CA ARG A 9 7.90 11.08 -14.09
C ARG A 9 9.04 11.89 -13.45
N HIS A 10 9.98 12.40 -14.23
CA HIS A 10 11.02 13.36 -13.79
C HIS A 10 11.13 14.52 -14.77
N ARG A 11 9.97 14.93 -15.31
CA ARG A 11 9.91 15.93 -16.38
C ARG A 11 10.52 17.24 -15.92
N ASN A 12 10.18 17.71 -14.73
CA ASN A 12 10.64 19.01 -14.25
C ASN A 12 12.12 18.99 -13.87
N THR A 13 12.65 17.92 -13.29
CA THR A 13 14.10 17.79 -13.02
C THR A 13 14.93 17.82 -14.31
N ARG A 14 14.49 17.08 -15.34
CA ARG A 14 15.17 17.07 -16.65
C ARG A 14 15.00 18.40 -17.39
N ASN A 15 13.82 18.99 -17.35
CA ASN A 15 13.55 20.29 -18.00
C ASN A 15 14.36 21.41 -17.35
N THR A 16 14.50 21.40 -16.02
CA THR A 16 15.37 22.34 -15.28
C THR A 16 16.81 22.25 -15.77
N LEU A 17 17.34 21.02 -15.90
CA LEU A 17 18.70 20.81 -16.44
C LEU A 17 18.83 21.34 -17.87
N ASN A 18 17.91 20.99 -18.76
CA ASN A 18 17.95 21.41 -20.16
C ASN A 18 17.86 22.94 -20.29
N ALA A 19 17.01 23.59 -19.50
CA ALA A 19 16.83 25.03 -19.48
C ALA A 19 18.09 25.74 -18.95
N LEU A 20 18.72 25.21 -17.89
CA LEU A 20 20.02 25.72 -17.41
C LEU A 20 21.14 25.54 -18.44
N GLU A 21 21.19 24.42 -19.16
CA GLU A 21 22.16 24.19 -20.23
C GLU A 21 21.94 25.15 -21.40
N ALA A 22 20.68 25.41 -21.76
CA ALA A 22 20.32 26.39 -22.78
C ALA A 22 20.74 27.81 -22.37
N PHE A 23 20.50 28.20 -21.13
CA PHE A 23 20.98 29.48 -20.58
C PHE A 23 22.51 29.57 -20.60
N LEU A 24 23.22 28.48 -20.23
CA LEU A 24 24.68 28.45 -20.24
C LEU A 24 25.26 28.62 -21.66
N ALA A 25 24.56 28.12 -22.68
CA ALA A 25 24.96 28.16 -24.07
C ALA A 25 24.60 29.49 -24.76
N ARG A 26 23.34 29.94 -24.64
CA ARG A 26 22.78 31.10 -25.36
C ARG A 26 22.84 32.40 -24.56
N GLY A 27 22.81 32.33 -23.23
CA GLY A 27 22.75 33.50 -22.35
C GLY A 27 21.38 34.16 -22.29
N GLU A 28 20.33 33.49 -22.74
CA GLU A 28 18.96 34.01 -22.76
C GLU A 28 18.32 33.89 -21.37
N VAL A 29 17.93 35.02 -20.78
CA VAL A 29 17.39 35.04 -19.40
C VAL A 29 16.06 34.30 -19.27
N HIS A 30 15.27 34.21 -20.34
CA HIS A 30 14.05 33.39 -20.36
C HIS A 30 14.34 31.92 -20.02
N ASP A 31 15.42 31.34 -20.57
CA ASP A 31 15.81 29.96 -20.26
C ASP A 31 16.14 29.77 -18.75
N LEU A 32 16.68 30.81 -18.08
CA LEU A 32 16.96 30.77 -16.64
C LEU A 32 15.68 30.88 -15.80
N MET A 33 14.73 31.72 -16.22
CA MET A 33 13.44 31.84 -15.53
C MET A 33 12.60 30.58 -15.70
N ASP A 34 12.61 29.96 -16.88
CA ASP A 34 11.98 28.66 -17.12
C ASP A 34 12.57 27.59 -16.19
N ALA A 35 13.92 27.57 -16.03
CA ALA A 35 14.57 26.68 -15.08
C ALA A 35 14.12 26.92 -13.64
N TYR A 36 13.94 28.18 -13.24
CA TYR A 36 13.44 28.54 -11.92
C TYR A 36 12.01 28.04 -11.69
N GLU A 37 11.11 28.24 -12.64
CA GLU A 37 9.73 27.74 -12.55
C GLU A 37 9.65 26.21 -12.52
N TYR A 38 10.42 25.53 -13.39
CA TYR A 38 10.49 24.07 -13.37
C TYR A 38 11.02 23.55 -12.04
N SER A 39 12.00 24.24 -11.43
CA SER A 39 12.55 23.84 -10.13
C SER A 39 11.52 23.84 -9.00
N GLU A 40 10.51 24.71 -9.06
CA GLU A 40 9.44 24.79 -8.06
C GLU A 40 8.57 23.54 -8.04
N ARG A 41 8.34 22.97 -9.22
CA ARG A 41 7.43 21.84 -9.42
C ARG A 41 8.11 20.48 -9.23
N ILE A 42 9.42 20.44 -8.97
CA ILE A 42 10.17 19.21 -8.76
C ILE A 42 9.62 18.40 -7.58
N ILE A 43 9.31 19.08 -6.46
CA ILE A 43 8.79 18.40 -5.26
C ILE A 43 7.40 17.82 -5.55
N SER A 44 6.53 18.57 -6.22
CA SER A 44 5.18 18.10 -6.61
C SER A 44 5.27 16.85 -7.50
N ASP A 45 6.15 16.85 -8.51
CA ASP A 45 6.35 15.69 -9.38
C ASP A 45 6.71 14.44 -8.57
N PHE A 46 7.59 14.57 -7.57
CA PHE A 46 7.96 13.44 -6.71
C PHE A 46 6.80 12.97 -5.85
N THR A 47 6.05 13.89 -5.25
CA THR A 47 4.87 13.57 -4.44
C THR A 47 3.84 12.80 -5.26
N ASP A 48 3.57 13.24 -6.50
CA ASP A 48 2.62 12.58 -7.39
C ASP A 48 3.06 11.15 -7.74
N VAL A 49 4.35 10.96 -8.03
CA VAL A 49 4.91 9.63 -8.32
C VAL A 49 4.84 8.71 -7.10
N ILE A 50 5.11 9.24 -5.89
CA ILE A 50 5.00 8.47 -4.65
C ILE A 50 3.54 8.07 -4.41
N ALA A 51 2.61 9.02 -4.53
CA ALA A 51 1.18 8.77 -4.38
C ALA A 51 0.67 7.73 -5.40
N GLU A 52 1.10 7.81 -6.66
CA GLU A 52 0.76 6.82 -7.70
C GLU A 52 1.24 5.41 -7.31
N LEU A 53 2.44 5.28 -6.73
CA LEU A 53 2.97 3.99 -6.26
C LEU A 53 2.18 3.45 -5.05
N GLU A 54 1.83 4.32 -4.11
CA GLU A 54 1.02 3.92 -2.97
C GLU A 54 -0.40 3.51 -3.37
N GLU A 55 -1.03 4.21 -4.32
CA GLU A 55 -2.35 3.85 -4.81
C GLU A 55 -2.33 2.51 -5.54
N ARG A 56 -1.33 2.28 -6.40
CA ARG A 56 -1.14 0.96 -7.05
C ARG A 56 -0.93 -0.17 -6.04
N LYS A 57 -0.24 0.10 -4.93
CA LYS A 57 -0.11 -0.86 -3.82
C LYS A 57 -1.47 -1.19 -3.22
N ARG A 58 -2.32 -0.18 -2.95
CA ARG A 58 -3.67 -0.37 -2.41
C ARG A 58 -4.55 -1.16 -3.39
N GLU A 59 -4.52 -0.80 -4.66
CA GLU A 59 -5.25 -1.49 -5.72
C GLU A 59 -4.85 -2.97 -5.82
N LEU A 60 -3.55 -3.27 -5.77
CA LEU A 60 -3.04 -4.63 -5.79
C LEU A 60 -3.53 -5.46 -4.59
N VAL A 61 -3.60 -4.86 -3.40
CA VAL A 61 -4.16 -5.51 -2.20
C VAL A 61 -5.65 -5.77 -2.37
N ARG A 62 -6.41 -4.77 -2.83
CA ARG A 62 -7.86 -4.87 -3.04
C ARG A 62 -8.25 -5.91 -4.09
N GLN A 63 -7.51 -5.97 -5.20
CA GLN A 63 -7.73 -6.97 -6.26
C GLN A 63 -7.52 -8.40 -5.73
N VAL A 64 -6.48 -8.61 -4.92
CA VAL A 64 -6.19 -9.92 -4.31
C VAL A 64 -7.25 -10.30 -3.27
N GLU A 65 -7.72 -9.36 -2.45
CA GLU A 65 -8.81 -9.57 -1.48
C GLU A 65 -10.11 -9.95 -2.18
N THR A 66 -10.42 -9.30 -3.31
CA THR A 66 -11.66 -9.55 -4.07
C THR A 66 -11.58 -10.87 -4.87
N GLN A 67 -10.39 -11.29 -5.33
CA GLN A 67 -10.19 -12.47 -6.19
C GLN A 67 -9.80 -13.75 -5.43
N LEU A 68 -10.34 -13.97 -4.22
CA LEU A 68 -10.29 -15.25 -3.49
C LEU A 68 -10.96 -16.46 -4.24
N LEU A 69 -11.15 -16.35 -5.57
CA LEU A 69 -11.51 -17.40 -6.53
C LEU A 69 -10.33 -17.80 -7.45
N VAL A 70 -9.13 -17.92 -6.86
CA VAL A 70 -8.02 -18.90 -7.01
C VAL A 70 -7.56 -19.51 -8.36
N GLN A 71 -8.16 -19.31 -9.54
CA GLN A 71 -7.59 -19.90 -10.77
C GLN A 71 -7.12 -18.90 -11.84
N GLN A 72 -7.76 -17.74 -11.98
CA GLN A 72 -7.35 -16.75 -13.00
C GLN A 72 -6.39 -15.67 -12.48
N ALA A 73 -6.24 -15.53 -11.15
CA ALA A 73 -5.41 -14.50 -10.54
C ALA A 73 -3.90 -14.74 -10.76
N THR A 74 -3.44 -16.00 -10.81
CA THR A 74 -2.00 -16.31 -10.85
C THR A 74 -1.37 -15.96 -12.20
N GLU A 75 -2.01 -16.33 -13.32
CA GLU A 75 -1.52 -16.00 -14.67
C GLU A 75 -1.61 -14.51 -14.96
N HIS A 76 -2.72 -13.86 -14.59
CA HIS A 76 -2.89 -12.41 -14.76
C HIS A 76 -1.91 -11.60 -13.89
N PHE A 77 -1.54 -12.11 -12.71
CA PHE A 77 -0.54 -11.51 -11.82
C PHE A 77 0.90 -11.76 -12.32
N PHE A 78 1.21 -12.92 -12.90
CA PHE A 78 2.49 -13.14 -13.58
C PHE A 78 2.64 -12.28 -14.82
N GLU A 79 1.59 -12.11 -15.62
CA GLU A 79 1.58 -11.19 -16.76
C GLU A 79 1.74 -9.73 -16.31
N PHE A 80 1.17 -9.37 -15.14
CA PHE A 80 1.36 -8.08 -14.50
C PHE A 80 2.79 -7.90 -13.98
N MET A 81 3.40 -8.92 -13.38
CA MET A 81 4.80 -8.89 -12.94
C MET A 81 5.75 -8.78 -14.15
N GLU A 82 5.50 -9.52 -15.23
CA GLU A 82 6.37 -9.54 -16.40
C GLU A 82 6.24 -8.25 -17.25
N LYS A 83 5.02 -7.70 -17.39
CA LYS A 83 4.78 -6.43 -18.11
C LYS A 83 5.02 -5.18 -17.25
N ARG A 84 4.93 -5.23 -15.91
CA ARG A 84 4.95 -4.04 -15.01
C ARG A 84 6.09 -4.03 -13.98
N PHE A 85 6.62 -5.18 -13.55
CA PHE A 85 7.75 -5.24 -12.61
C PHE A 85 9.12 -5.02 -13.30
N GLN A 86 9.25 -5.31 -14.60
CA GLN A 86 10.39 -4.85 -15.40
C GLN A 86 10.50 -3.31 -15.44
N PRO A 87 9.40 -2.56 -15.64
CA PRO A 87 9.38 -1.12 -15.42
C PRO A 87 9.78 -0.66 -14.01
N ASP A 88 9.49 -1.41 -12.94
CA ASP A 88 9.89 -1.04 -11.57
C ASP A 88 11.41 -1.16 -11.33
N VAL A 89 12.09 -2.09 -12.01
CA VAL A 89 13.56 -2.10 -12.10
C VAL A 89 14.07 -0.86 -12.85
N SER A 90 13.32 -0.37 -13.84
CA SER A 90 13.55 0.92 -14.48
C SER A 90 13.41 2.11 -13.51
N ILE A 91 12.58 2.00 -12.45
CA ILE A 91 12.45 3.05 -11.41
C ILE A 91 13.66 3.08 -10.46
N ARG A 92 14.30 1.94 -10.18
CA ARG A 92 15.64 1.97 -9.55
C ARG A 92 16.66 2.67 -10.43
N LEU A 93 16.60 2.45 -11.75
CA LEU A 93 17.35 3.23 -12.74
C LEU A 93 16.94 4.72 -12.75
N SER A 94 15.69 5.05 -12.41
CA SER A 94 15.20 6.44 -12.32
C SER A 94 15.74 7.19 -11.10
N ALA A 95 15.93 6.53 -9.96
CA ALA A 95 16.60 7.12 -8.80
C ALA A 95 18.05 7.51 -9.15
N ASP A 96 18.76 6.64 -9.88
CA ASP A 96 20.09 6.94 -10.41
C ASP A 96 20.05 8.07 -11.48
N SER A 97 18.98 8.13 -12.28
CA SER A 97 18.77 9.21 -13.25
C SER A 97 18.53 10.57 -12.59
N VAL A 98 17.83 10.60 -11.46
CA VAL A 98 17.59 11.84 -10.69
C VAL A 98 18.87 12.31 -10.01
N GLU A 99 19.64 11.40 -9.41
CA GLU A 99 20.97 11.73 -8.87
C GLU A 99 21.89 12.26 -9.97
N LYS A 100 21.88 11.63 -11.15
CA LYS A 100 22.60 12.15 -12.32
C LYS A 100 22.12 13.54 -12.76
N HIS A 101 20.82 13.80 -12.75
CA HIS A 101 20.30 15.13 -13.07
C HIS A 101 20.63 16.16 -11.99
N ARG A 102 20.62 15.81 -10.70
CA ARG A 102 21.09 16.66 -9.60
C ARG A 102 22.54 17.07 -9.84
N ASP A 103 23.41 16.10 -10.10
CA ASP A 103 24.84 16.35 -10.32
C ASP A 103 25.06 17.16 -11.61
N GLY A 104 24.26 16.91 -12.65
CA GLY A 104 24.22 17.72 -13.86
C GLY A 104 23.83 19.17 -13.60
N ILE A 105 22.75 19.41 -12.85
CA ILE A 105 22.28 20.76 -12.49
C ILE A 105 23.38 21.48 -11.70
N GLN A 106 23.97 20.84 -10.69
CA GLN A 106 25.07 21.39 -9.91
C GLN A 106 26.25 21.80 -10.81
N SER A 107 26.66 20.90 -11.71
CA SER A 107 27.75 21.15 -12.66
C SER A 107 27.46 22.34 -13.59
N VAL A 108 26.22 22.47 -14.07
CA VAL A 108 25.81 23.58 -14.94
C VAL A 108 25.76 24.90 -14.17
N ILE A 109 25.20 24.91 -12.95
CA ILE A 109 25.20 26.09 -12.07
C ILE A 109 26.63 26.56 -11.79
N ASP A 110 27.55 25.64 -11.46
CA ASP A 110 28.95 25.97 -11.22
C ASP A 110 29.63 26.54 -12.48
N LYS A 111 29.31 26.02 -13.67
CA LYS A 111 29.79 26.59 -14.94
C LYS A 111 29.25 27.99 -15.19
N ILE A 112 27.97 28.25 -14.91
CA ILE A 112 27.36 29.58 -15.00
C ILE A 112 28.06 30.54 -14.02
N ARG A 113 28.30 30.11 -12.78
CA ARG A 113 29.04 30.87 -11.77
C ARG A 113 30.49 31.14 -12.16
N ARG A 114 31.11 30.36 -13.05
CA ARG A 114 32.49 30.60 -13.55
C ARG A 114 32.57 31.50 -14.79
N LYS A 115 31.45 31.88 -15.40
CA LYS A 115 31.44 32.79 -16.57
C LYS A 115 32.02 34.18 -16.24
N ARG A 116 32.42 34.90 -17.28
CA ARG A 116 33.00 36.26 -17.18
C ARG A 116 32.01 37.23 -16.52
N LYS A 117 32.54 38.26 -15.85
CA LYS A 117 31.74 39.28 -15.15
C LYS A 117 30.79 40.03 -16.07
N ASP A 118 31.18 40.27 -17.33
CA ASP A 118 30.33 40.96 -18.31
C ASP A 118 29.05 40.18 -18.62
N PHE A 119 29.17 38.87 -18.84
CA PHE A 119 28.03 37.99 -19.06
C PHE A 119 27.05 38.01 -17.87
N LYS A 120 27.59 37.94 -16.64
CA LYS A 120 26.77 37.99 -15.43
C LYS A 120 26.06 39.32 -15.27
N ARG A 121 26.74 40.43 -15.60
CA ARG A 121 26.17 41.78 -15.55
C ARG A 121 25.03 41.93 -16.55
N GLU A 122 25.20 41.46 -17.78
CA GLU A 122 24.14 41.49 -18.80
C GLU A 122 22.93 40.65 -18.41
N ALA A 123 23.16 39.44 -17.89
CA ALA A 123 22.10 38.57 -17.39
C ALA A 123 21.36 39.20 -16.20
N GLU A 124 22.08 39.81 -15.25
CA GLU A 124 21.49 40.49 -14.09
C GLU A 124 20.61 41.68 -14.50
N LEU A 125 21.05 42.50 -15.48
CA LEU A 125 20.25 43.62 -15.98
C LEU A 125 18.95 43.16 -16.62
N LYS A 126 19.03 42.15 -17.50
CA LYS A 126 17.85 41.56 -18.16
C LYS A 126 16.92 40.86 -17.16
N LEU A 127 17.47 40.20 -16.14
CA LEU A 127 16.67 39.59 -15.06
C LEU A 127 15.88 40.63 -14.26
N ARG A 128 16.49 41.78 -13.96
CA ARG A 128 15.82 42.88 -13.23
C ARG A 128 14.72 43.55 -14.06
N GLU A 129 14.86 43.56 -15.38
CA GLU A 129 13.84 44.06 -16.30
C GLU A 129 12.65 43.09 -16.40
N LEU A 130 12.94 41.78 -16.47
CA LEU A 130 11.90 40.75 -16.63
C LEU A 130 11.14 40.43 -15.34
N ALA A 131 11.82 40.45 -14.18
CA ALA A 131 11.23 40.07 -12.89
C ALA A 131 11.52 41.12 -11.80
N PRO A 132 10.91 42.32 -11.89
CA PRO A 132 11.16 43.40 -10.92
C PRO A 132 10.70 43.05 -9.50
N GLU A 133 9.74 42.13 -9.37
CA GLU A 133 9.19 41.67 -8.08
C GLU A 133 10.15 40.84 -7.22
N LEU A 134 11.15 40.19 -7.83
CA LEU A 134 12.13 39.37 -7.11
C LEU A 134 13.36 40.18 -6.67
N VAL A 135 13.40 41.49 -6.95
CA VAL A 135 14.56 42.34 -6.70
C VAL A 135 14.62 42.75 -5.22
N GLN A 136 15.63 42.24 -4.51
CA GLN A 136 15.97 42.69 -3.16
C GLN A 136 17.17 43.66 -3.17
N HIS A 137 17.16 44.61 -2.24
CA HIS A 137 18.22 45.61 -2.13
C HIS A 137 19.55 44.93 -1.74
N ASN A 138 20.62 45.25 -2.47
CA ASN A 138 21.98 44.74 -2.23
C ASN A 138 22.21 43.23 -2.49
N GLN A 139 21.29 42.56 -3.20
CA GLN A 139 21.45 41.16 -3.61
C GLN A 139 21.53 41.04 -5.15
N SER A 140 22.31 40.08 -5.64
CA SER A 140 22.29 39.71 -7.06
C SER A 140 21.14 38.73 -7.31
N LEU A 141 20.24 39.10 -8.22
CA LEU A 141 19.11 38.29 -8.62
C LEU A 141 19.57 37.01 -9.35
N LEU A 142 20.64 37.11 -10.15
CA LEU A 142 21.25 35.95 -10.81
C LEU A 142 21.72 34.90 -9.80
N TYR A 143 22.47 35.31 -8.77
CA TYR A 143 22.91 34.36 -7.73
C TYR A 143 21.75 33.85 -6.91
N PHE A 144 20.78 34.71 -6.55
CA PHE A 144 19.59 34.28 -5.83
C PHE A 144 18.83 33.17 -6.57
N VAL A 145 18.56 33.34 -7.87
CA VAL A 145 17.86 32.34 -8.68
C VAL A 145 18.64 31.03 -8.76
N LEU A 146 19.95 31.10 -9.01
CA LEU A 146 20.80 29.91 -9.07
C LEU A 146 20.86 29.18 -7.73
N ASP A 147 21.01 29.91 -6.63
CA ASP A 147 21.04 29.37 -5.27
C ASP A 147 19.68 28.74 -4.92
N ALA A 148 18.58 29.38 -5.30
CA ALA A 148 17.23 28.86 -5.08
C ALA A 148 17.00 27.54 -5.83
N ILE A 149 17.40 27.45 -7.10
CA ILE A 149 17.32 26.20 -7.87
C ILE A 149 18.17 25.10 -7.22
N GLU A 150 19.40 25.45 -6.80
CA GLU A 150 20.32 24.52 -6.13
C GLU A 150 19.74 23.98 -4.82
N ILE A 151 19.23 24.86 -3.96
CA ILE A 151 18.63 24.48 -2.67
C ILE A 151 17.37 23.64 -2.90
N ARG A 152 16.48 24.04 -3.81
CA ARG A 152 15.26 23.28 -4.14
C ARG A 152 15.60 21.87 -4.62
N MET A 153 16.58 21.74 -5.53
CA MET A 153 17.01 20.43 -6.04
C MET A 153 17.66 19.57 -4.96
N ARG A 154 18.52 20.16 -4.11
CA ARG A 154 19.15 19.45 -2.99
C ARG A 154 18.11 18.93 -2.01
N ASN A 155 17.19 19.79 -1.57
CA ASN A 155 16.13 19.43 -0.64
C ASN A 155 15.20 18.36 -1.22
N ALA A 156 14.83 18.47 -2.50
CA ALA A 156 14.05 17.45 -3.18
C ALA A 156 14.79 16.11 -3.23
N ALA A 157 16.09 16.11 -3.53
CA ALA A 157 16.89 14.88 -3.56
C ALA A 157 17.04 14.24 -2.17
N GLU A 158 17.35 15.04 -1.14
CA GLU A 158 17.57 14.55 0.22
C GLU A 158 16.29 13.99 0.87
N LEU A 159 15.13 14.57 0.55
CA LEU A 159 13.87 14.14 1.16
C LEU A 159 13.09 13.13 0.30
N MET A 160 12.97 13.39 -1.02
CA MET A 160 12.08 12.62 -1.89
C MET A 160 12.72 11.35 -2.44
N LEU A 161 14.04 11.30 -2.67
CA LEU A 161 14.69 10.06 -3.13
C LEU A 161 14.60 8.94 -2.09
N PRO A 162 14.86 9.18 -0.78
CA PRO A 162 14.65 8.15 0.23
C PRO A 162 13.19 7.72 0.35
N ALA A 163 12.24 8.67 0.29
CA ALA A 163 10.81 8.37 0.33
C ALA A 163 10.37 7.49 -0.84
N LEU A 164 10.79 7.83 -2.06
CA LEU A 164 10.54 7.05 -3.27
C LEU A 164 11.12 5.63 -3.16
N ARG A 165 12.37 5.50 -2.67
CA ARG A 165 13.01 4.20 -2.42
C ARG A 165 12.21 3.36 -1.43
N ARG A 166 11.75 3.96 -0.32
CA ARG A 166 10.92 3.27 0.69
C ARG A 166 9.57 2.83 0.12
N ALA A 167 8.88 3.70 -0.63
CA ALA A 167 7.61 3.38 -1.27
C ALA A 167 7.74 2.15 -2.19
N LEU A 168 8.75 2.14 -3.05
CA LEU A 168 9.07 1.01 -3.95
C LEU A 168 9.39 -0.28 -3.20
N GLN A 169 10.23 -0.20 -2.16
CA GLN A 169 10.56 -1.36 -1.33
C GLN A 169 9.31 -1.92 -0.64
N SER A 170 8.44 -1.04 -0.12
CA SER A 170 7.20 -1.44 0.55
C SER A 170 6.22 -2.13 -0.42
N PHE A 171 6.12 -1.62 -1.65
CA PHE A 171 5.32 -2.23 -2.72
C PHE A 171 5.87 -3.61 -3.10
N THR A 172 7.18 -3.71 -3.34
CA THR A 172 7.86 -4.97 -3.68
C THR A 172 7.69 -6.02 -2.58
N LYS A 173 7.89 -5.63 -1.31
CA LYS A 173 7.73 -6.52 -0.16
C LYS A 173 6.29 -7.01 -0.04
N ARG A 174 5.30 -6.14 -0.28
CA ARG A 174 3.89 -6.52 -0.23
C ARG A 174 3.53 -7.49 -1.36
N ALA A 175 3.99 -7.22 -2.58
CA ALA A 175 3.79 -8.13 -3.71
C ALA A 175 4.40 -9.52 -3.43
N ASP A 176 5.62 -9.58 -2.88
CA ASP A 176 6.27 -10.84 -2.49
C ASP A 176 5.48 -11.61 -1.40
N ILE A 177 4.97 -10.91 -0.39
CA ILE A 177 4.12 -11.54 0.64
C ILE A 177 2.86 -12.14 0.01
N ILE A 178 2.18 -11.38 -0.87
CA ILE A 178 0.98 -11.84 -1.58
C ILE A 178 1.28 -13.08 -2.41
N ILE A 179 2.41 -13.13 -3.13
CA ILE A 179 2.82 -14.30 -3.92
C ILE A 179 2.97 -15.54 -3.04
N ARG A 180 3.62 -15.40 -1.88
CA ARG A 180 3.77 -16.52 -0.93
C ARG A 180 2.43 -16.98 -0.39
N GLN A 181 1.53 -16.05 -0.07
CA GLN A 181 0.19 -16.37 0.43
C GLN A 181 -0.63 -17.11 -0.63
N LEU A 182 -0.63 -16.65 -1.88
CA LEU A 182 -1.29 -17.33 -3.00
C LEU A 182 -0.70 -18.72 -3.23
N SER A 183 0.62 -18.84 -3.25
CA SER A 183 1.30 -20.13 -3.44
C SER A 183 0.95 -21.12 -2.33
N TYR A 184 0.85 -20.64 -1.09
CA TYR A 184 0.46 -21.46 0.06
C TYR A 184 -1.00 -21.93 -0.04
N LEU A 185 -1.93 -21.04 -0.42
CA LEU A 185 -3.35 -21.39 -0.63
C LEU A 185 -3.54 -22.37 -1.79
N THR A 186 -2.84 -22.19 -2.91
CA THR A 186 -2.87 -23.14 -4.03
C THR A 186 -2.28 -24.49 -3.63
N SER A 187 -1.20 -24.50 -2.85
CA SER A 187 -0.62 -25.75 -2.34
C SER A 187 -1.55 -26.46 -1.35
N GLN A 188 -2.35 -25.73 -0.56
CA GLN A 188 -3.38 -26.29 0.30
C GLN A 188 -4.63 -26.77 -0.46
N ARG A 189 -4.92 -26.27 -1.67
CA ARG A 189 -5.98 -26.87 -2.51
C ARG A 189 -5.63 -28.25 -3.05
N ASN A 190 -4.34 -28.62 -3.08
CA ASN A 190 -3.91 -30.00 -3.30
C ASN A 190 -3.90 -30.83 -2.00
N ASN A 191 -4.61 -30.41 -0.96
CA ASN A 191 -4.87 -31.23 0.22
C ASN A 191 -5.98 -32.27 -0.05
N SER A 192 -6.02 -32.82 -1.26
CA SER A 192 -6.92 -33.90 -1.65
C SER A 192 -6.75 -35.12 -0.75
N VAL A 193 -5.61 -35.24 -0.08
CA VAL A 193 -5.34 -36.31 0.89
C VAL A 193 -6.28 -36.21 2.09
N VAL A 194 -6.55 -35.00 2.61
CA VAL A 194 -7.43 -34.84 3.78
C VAL A 194 -8.89 -35.09 3.42
N ASP A 195 -9.32 -34.66 2.24
CA ASP A 195 -10.68 -34.94 1.74
C ASP A 195 -10.86 -36.43 1.43
N VAL A 196 -9.88 -37.07 0.78
CA VAL A 196 -9.87 -38.53 0.57
C VAL A 196 -9.84 -39.30 1.90
N CYS A 197 -9.10 -38.85 2.91
CA CYS A 197 -9.13 -39.46 4.23
C CYS A 197 -10.49 -39.31 4.93
N ARG A 198 -11.18 -38.18 4.72
CA ARG A 198 -12.53 -37.95 5.25
C ARG A 198 -13.56 -38.84 4.57
N ASP A 199 -13.48 -38.97 3.24
CA ASP A 199 -14.36 -39.84 2.46
C ASP A 199 -14.13 -41.31 2.81
N LEU A 200 -12.87 -41.73 3.00
CA LEU A 200 -12.52 -43.08 3.46
C LEU A 200 -13.00 -43.36 4.88
N ALA A 201 -13.03 -42.36 5.76
CA ALA A 201 -13.49 -42.49 7.15
C ALA A 201 -15.03 -42.61 7.26
N GLN A 202 -15.78 -42.18 6.24
CA GLN A 202 -17.24 -42.32 6.18
C GLN A 202 -17.70 -43.69 5.63
N LEU A 203 -16.80 -44.46 5.04
CA LEU A 203 -17.09 -45.79 4.48
C LEU A 203 -16.97 -46.89 5.54
N GLY A 204 -17.69 -47.99 5.36
CA GLY A 204 -17.56 -49.16 6.22
C GLY A 204 -16.20 -49.86 6.04
N GLN A 205 -15.67 -50.48 7.10
CA GLN A 205 -14.34 -51.14 7.12
C GLN A 205 -14.08 -52.05 5.91
N ALA A 206 -15.06 -52.87 5.51
CA ALA A 206 -14.91 -53.78 4.39
C ALA A 206 -14.73 -53.07 3.03
N GLN A 207 -15.35 -51.90 2.84
CA GLN A 207 -15.21 -51.11 1.62
C GLN A 207 -13.91 -50.28 1.63
N GLN A 208 -13.53 -49.78 2.81
CA GLN A 208 -12.28 -49.06 3.02
C GLN A 208 -11.06 -49.94 2.68
N ASP A 209 -11.03 -51.17 3.20
CA ASP A 209 -9.97 -52.14 2.92
C ASP A 209 -9.88 -52.50 1.43
N GLN A 210 -11.02 -52.60 0.76
CA GLN A 210 -11.08 -52.92 -0.67
C GLN A 210 -10.49 -51.80 -1.53
N ILE A 211 -10.82 -50.54 -1.21
CA ILE A 211 -10.31 -49.35 -1.91
C ILE A 211 -8.81 -49.18 -1.63
N LEU A 212 -8.37 -49.37 -0.38
CA LEU A 212 -6.95 -49.30 -0.01
C LEU A 212 -6.12 -50.42 -0.66
N ALA A 213 -6.67 -51.64 -0.76
CA ALA A 213 -6.01 -52.74 -1.46
C ALA A 213 -5.85 -52.48 -2.97
N LEU A 214 -6.88 -51.91 -3.61
CA LEU A 214 -6.83 -51.50 -5.02
C LEU A 214 -5.81 -50.37 -5.25
N ALA A 215 -5.80 -49.35 -4.38
CA ALA A 215 -4.83 -48.26 -4.43
C ALA A 215 -3.39 -48.78 -4.21
N GLY A 216 -3.21 -49.70 -3.25
CA GLY A 216 -1.92 -50.37 -3.01
C GLY A 216 -1.43 -51.15 -4.22
N ALA A 217 -2.32 -51.87 -4.92
CA ALA A 217 -1.97 -52.58 -6.16
C ALA A 217 -1.54 -51.61 -7.27
N GLN A 218 -2.24 -50.48 -7.44
CA GLN A 218 -1.89 -49.45 -8.42
C GLN A 218 -0.56 -48.74 -8.10
N LEU A 219 -0.28 -48.49 -6.82
CA LEU A 219 0.97 -47.88 -6.36
C LEU A 219 2.16 -48.85 -6.37
N SER A 220 1.92 -50.17 -6.32
CA SER A 220 2.97 -51.19 -6.36
C SER A 220 3.61 -51.35 -7.76
N GLY A 221 3.02 -50.74 -8.79
CA GLY A 221 3.55 -50.74 -10.13
C GLY A 221 4.81 -49.88 -10.24
N LEU A 222 5.97 -50.52 -10.42
CA LEU A 222 7.20 -49.84 -10.80
C LEU A 222 7.07 -49.38 -12.26
N ASN A 223 6.51 -48.18 -12.45
CA ASN A 223 6.32 -47.59 -13.76
C ASN A 223 7.67 -47.10 -14.32
N LEU A 224 8.39 -47.99 -15.00
CA LEU A 224 9.54 -47.64 -15.85
C LEU A 224 9.04 -46.78 -17.02
N ARG A 225 9.03 -45.47 -16.83
CA ARG A 225 8.83 -44.49 -17.89
C ARG A 225 10.18 -43.93 -18.32
N TRP A 226 10.29 -43.65 -19.62
CA TRP A 226 11.40 -42.86 -20.15
C TRP A 226 11.30 -41.45 -19.59
N LEU A 227 12.38 -40.95 -19.00
CA LEU A 227 12.48 -39.56 -18.57
C LEU A 227 12.44 -38.66 -19.80
N ASP A 228 11.46 -37.77 -19.86
CA ASP A 228 11.40 -36.73 -20.88
C ASP A 228 12.61 -35.78 -20.72
N PRO A 229 13.53 -35.70 -21.70
CA PRO A 229 14.72 -34.87 -21.59
C PRO A 229 14.42 -33.38 -21.42
N GLU A 230 13.21 -32.90 -21.77
CA GLU A 230 12.81 -31.51 -21.51
C GLU A 230 12.50 -31.23 -20.02
N GLN A 231 12.14 -32.27 -19.26
CA GLN A 231 11.87 -32.19 -17.82
C GLN A 231 13.13 -32.41 -16.96
N VAL A 232 14.18 -33.01 -17.54
CA VAL A 232 15.48 -33.18 -16.88
C VAL A 232 16.28 -31.89 -17.01
N ARG A 233 15.90 -30.88 -16.23
CA ARG A 233 16.70 -29.67 -16.07
C ARG A 233 17.73 -29.91 -14.96
N LEU A 234 19.01 -29.75 -15.29
CA LEU A 234 20.08 -29.65 -14.28
C LEU A 234 19.70 -28.50 -13.33
N GLN A 235 19.36 -28.83 -12.08
CA GLN A 235 19.14 -27.81 -11.07
C GLN A 235 20.42 -26.98 -10.98
N GLN A 236 20.32 -25.70 -11.33
CA GLN A 236 21.42 -24.78 -11.08
C GLN A 236 21.75 -24.87 -9.60
N LYS A 237 23.04 -25.08 -9.29
CA LYS A 237 23.53 -25.09 -7.93
C LYS A 237 23.03 -23.83 -7.25
N ARG A 238 22.08 -24.00 -6.32
CA ARG A 238 21.44 -22.90 -5.58
C ARG A 238 22.58 -22.08 -5.00
N GLN A 239 22.82 -20.88 -5.55
CA GLN A 239 23.79 -19.97 -4.97
C GLN A 239 23.28 -19.71 -3.55
N GLN A 240 24.02 -20.19 -2.55
CA GLN A 240 23.74 -19.84 -1.17
C GLN A 240 23.84 -18.32 -1.12
N ARG A 241 22.68 -17.69 -0.98
CA ARG A 241 22.60 -16.26 -0.75
C ARG A 241 23.28 -16.05 0.59
N VAL A 242 24.47 -15.44 0.58
CA VAL A 242 25.15 -15.03 1.81
C VAL A 242 24.24 -13.97 2.43
N LEU A 243 23.42 -14.41 3.36
CA LEU A 243 22.66 -13.50 4.21
C LEU A 243 23.70 -12.86 5.11
N TYR A 244 23.98 -11.58 4.89
CA TYR A 244 24.67 -10.78 5.88
C TYR A 244 23.78 -10.72 7.12
N THR A 245 23.99 -11.64 8.06
CA THR A 245 23.31 -11.72 9.37
C THR A 245 23.86 -10.70 10.35
N ARG A 246 24.80 -9.85 9.93
CA ARG A 246 25.18 -8.67 10.70
C ARG A 246 24.04 -7.66 10.58
N ILE A 247 23.04 -7.84 11.45
CA ILE A 247 22.18 -6.77 11.91
C ILE A 247 23.15 -5.71 12.42
N GLU A 248 23.17 -4.53 11.80
CA GLU A 248 23.78 -3.36 12.44
C GLU A 248 23.14 -3.29 13.83
N ASP A 249 23.94 -3.36 14.89
CA ASP A 249 23.44 -3.26 16.26
C ASP A 249 22.61 -1.99 16.31
N ALA A 250 21.28 -2.16 16.24
CA ALA A 250 20.35 -1.12 16.60
C ALA A 250 20.75 -0.79 18.03
N GLY A 251 21.32 0.41 18.23
CA GLY A 251 21.85 0.82 19.51
C GLY A 251 20.86 0.46 20.63
N GLU A 252 21.41 0.10 21.79
CA GLU A 252 20.65 -0.43 22.94
C GLU A 252 19.28 0.23 23.05
N ILE A 253 18.24 -0.50 22.64
CA ILE A 253 16.88 -0.02 22.71
C ILE A 253 16.56 0.05 24.20
N GLU A 254 16.27 1.25 24.69
CA GLU A 254 15.96 1.50 26.09
C GLU A 254 14.81 0.60 26.55
N ASP A 255 15.01 -0.14 27.65
CA ASP A 255 14.05 -1.15 28.15
C ASP A 255 12.65 -0.57 28.39
N ASP A 256 12.56 0.72 28.72
CA ASP A 256 11.28 1.40 28.92
C ASP A 256 10.53 1.62 27.60
N ALA A 257 11.23 1.89 26.49
CA ALA A 257 10.61 1.99 25.16
C ALA A 257 10.09 0.63 24.67
N LEU A 258 10.79 -0.48 24.99
CA LEU A 258 10.33 -1.83 24.69
C LEU A 258 9.06 -2.19 25.49
N ARG A 259 9.01 -1.80 26.77
CA ARG A 259 7.82 -2.00 27.60
C ARG A 259 6.64 -1.20 27.10
N GLU A 260 6.85 0.06 26.73
CA GLU A 260 5.79 0.92 26.21
C GLU A 260 5.22 0.38 24.89
N VAL A 261 6.08 -0.03 23.96
CA VAL A 261 5.65 -0.65 22.69
C VAL A 261 4.90 -1.96 22.94
N ALA A 262 5.38 -2.80 23.87
CA ALA A 262 4.70 -4.05 24.21
C ALA A 262 3.34 -3.80 24.86
N LEU A 263 3.25 -2.82 25.77
CA LEU A 263 2.01 -2.45 26.44
C LEU A 263 1.01 -1.90 25.43
N GLN A 264 1.45 -1.04 24.52
CA GLN A 264 0.63 -0.48 23.45
C GLN A 264 0.12 -1.58 22.50
N GLN A 265 0.95 -2.55 22.10
CA GLN A 265 0.52 -3.69 21.30
C GLN A 265 -0.52 -4.58 22.02
N GLN A 266 -0.39 -4.77 23.33
CA GLN A 266 -1.37 -5.54 24.11
C GLN A 266 -2.68 -4.77 24.29
N LEU A 267 -2.62 -3.45 24.49
CA LEU A 267 -3.80 -2.58 24.53
C LEU A 267 -4.52 -2.59 23.18
N ASP A 268 -3.79 -2.40 22.07
CA ASP A 268 -4.36 -2.48 20.73
C ASP A 268 -5.06 -3.84 20.55
N ARG A 269 -4.41 -4.95 20.92
CA ARG A 269 -5.04 -6.28 20.82
C ARG A 269 -6.27 -6.46 21.71
N ALA A 270 -6.31 -5.80 22.87
CA ALA A 270 -7.43 -5.88 23.80
C ALA A 270 -8.63 -5.04 23.35
N PHE A 271 -8.38 -3.90 22.68
CA PHE A 271 -9.40 -2.93 22.26
C PHE A 271 -9.75 -2.99 20.76
N ILE A 272 -9.07 -3.81 19.95
CA ILE A 272 -9.52 -4.11 18.58
C ILE A 272 -10.75 -5.02 18.64
N THR A 273 -11.93 -4.42 18.62
CA THR A 273 -13.20 -5.08 18.32
C THR A 273 -13.24 -5.40 16.81
N HIS A 274 -13.36 -6.68 16.48
CA HIS A 274 -13.58 -7.12 15.10
C HIS A 274 -15.09 -7.04 14.80
N ASN A 275 -15.48 -6.34 13.74
CA ASN A 275 -16.88 -6.15 13.36
C ASN A 275 -17.66 -7.47 13.20
N GLU A 276 -17.00 -8.54 12.77
CA GLU A 276 -17.59 -9.90 12.70
C GLU A 276 -18.11 -10.39 14.06
N GLY A 277 -17.32 -10.21 15.12
CA GLY A 277 -17.72 -10.65 16.47
C GLY A 277 -18.87 -9.80 17.05
N LEU A 278 -19.01 -8.56 16.60
CA LEU A 278 -20.10 -7.68 17.01
C LEU A 278 -21.41 -8.08 16.31
N HIS A 279 -21.36 -8.43 15.02
CA HIS A 279 -22.51 -9.02 14.32
C HIS A 279 -22.99 -10.32 14.98
N ASP A 280 -22.08 -11.24 15.30
CA ASP A 280 -22.43 -12.50 15.97
C ASP A 280 -23.06 -12.26 17.34
N TYR A 281 -22.55 -11.29 18.10
CA TYR A 281 -23.12 -10.89 19.39
C TYR A 281 -24.56 -10.37 19.25
N LEU A 282 -24.81 -9.45 18.31
CA LEU A 282 -26.16 -8.92 18.08
C LEU A 282 -27.11 -9.98 17.52
N ILE A 283 -26.66 -10.84 16.60
CA ILE A 283 -27.46 -11.94 16.06
C ILE A 283 -27.85 -12.91 17.18
N THR A 284 -26.92 -13.22 18.09
CA THR A 284 -27.18 -14.07 19.26
C THR A 284 -28.16 -13.39 20.22
N ALA A 285 -28.04 -12.09 20.44
CA ALA A 285 -28.98 -11.33 21.28
C ALA A 285 -30.38 -11.20 20.64
N MET A 286 -30.47 -11.21 19.30
CA MET A 286 -31.70 -11.18 18.52
C MET A 286 -32.31 -12.57 18.29
N ALA A 287 -31.80 -13.63 18.93
CA ALA A 287 -32.27 -15.01 18.74
C ALA A 287 -33.75 -15.19 19.17
N GLY A 288 -34.68 -14.84 18.27
CA GLY A 288 -36.13 -14.92 18.46
C GLY A 288 -36.92 -13.71 17.93
N ASN A 289 -36.32 -12.52 17.86
CA ASN A 289 -36.95 -11.28 17.38
C ASN A 289 -35.95 -10.46 16.52
N ASN A 290 -36.40 -9.91 15.39
CA ASN A 290 -35.58 -9.05 14.52
C ASN A 290 -35.25 -7.67 15.11
N LYS A 291 -35.54 -7.45 16.40
CA LYS A 291 -35.39 -6.18 17.11
C LYS A 291 -34.78 -6.44 18.47
N VAL A 292 -33.73 -5.69 18.82
CA VAL A 292 -33.13 -5.69 20.16
C VAL A 292 -32.83 -4.26 20.60
N SER A 293 -33.17 -3.95 21.85
CA SER A 293 -32.83 -2.66 22.45
C SER A 293 -31.48 -2.75 23.15
N THR A 294 -30.66 -1.69 23.09
CA THR A 294 -29.34 -1.66 23.76
C THR A 294 -29.43 -1.82 25.27
N LYS A 295 -30.61 -1.54 25.86
CA LYS A 295 -30.89 -1.75 27.28
C LYS A 295 -30.98 -3.24 27.67
N ASP A 296 -31.43 -4.08 26.75
CA ASP A 296 -31.73 -5.50 27.02
C ASP A 296 -30.60 -6.43 26.56
N LEU A 297 -29.47 -5.86 26.11
CA LEU A 297 -28.31 -6.62 25.66
C LEU A 297 -27.62 -7.33 26.84
N PRO A 298 -27.34 -8.64 26.74
CA PRO A 298 -26.69 -9.38 27.80
C PRO A 298 -25.20 -9.01 27.90
N LEU A 299 -24.77 -8.56 29.07
CA LEU A 299 -23.37 -8.21 29.36
C LEU A 299 -22.74 -9.27 30.27
N LEU A 300 -22.14 -10.30 29.67
CA LEU A 300 -21.54 -11.43 30.40
C LEU A 300 -20.01 -11.38 30.42
N SER A 301 -19.40 -10.75 29.40
CA SER A 301 -17.97 -10.65 29.23
C SER A 301 -17.53 -9.19 29.00
N ALA A 302 -16.25 -8.90 29.27
CA ALA A 302 -15.67 -7.59 28.94
C ALA A 302 -15.74 -7.25 27.44
N ARG A 303 -15.78 -8.27 26.57
CA ARG A 303 -15.98 -8.08 25.13
C ARG A 303 -17.40 -7.62 24.82
N ASP A 304 -18.38 -8.07 25.59
CA ASP A 304 -19.79 -7.71 25.40
C ASP A 304 -20.01 -6.24 25.79
N VAL A 305 -19.33 -5.77 26.82
CA VAL A 305 -19.33 -4.35 27.24
C VAL A 305 -18.75 -3.46 26.13
N LEU A 306 -17.64 -3.88 25.52
CA LEU A 306 -17.07 -3.16 24.37
C LEU A 306 -17.98 -3.24 23.14
N ALA A 307 -18.55 -4.42 22.85
CA ALA A 307 -19.47 -4.61 21.73
C ALA A 307 -20.73 -3.73 21.87
N MET A 308 -21.27 -3.60 23.08
CA MET A 308 -22.39 -2.71 23.38
C MET A 308 -22.00 -1.23 23.18
N SER A 309 -20.79 -0.83 23.56
CA SER A 309 -20.28 0.54 23.33
C SER A 309 -20.22 0.91 21.85
N HIS A 310 -19.85 -0.05 21.00
CA HIS A 310 -19.77 0.11 19.55
C HIS A 310 -21.05 -0.35 18.82
N ALA A 311 -22.14 -0.63 19.53
CA ALA A 311 -23.36 -1.17 18.90
C ALA A 311 -23.97 -0.19 17.88
N VAL A 312 -23.82 1.12 18.10
CA VAL A 312 -24.29 2.16 17.17
C VAL A 312 -23.50 2.16 15.84
N GLU A 313 -22.23 1.75 15.87
CA GLU A 313 -21.38 1.71 14.67
C GLU A 313 -21.85 0.67 13.65
N THR A 314 -22.69 -0.29 14.06
CA THR A 314 -23.26 -1.30 13.14
C THR A 314 -24.11 -0.72 12.04
N ALA A 315 -24.79 0.40 12.28
CA ALA A 315 -25.54 1.10 11.24
C ALA A 315 -24.63 1.66 10.14
N SER A 316 -23.40 2.04 10.50
CA SER A 316 -22.43 2.62 9.55
C SER A 316 -21.78 1.56 8.66
N TYR A 317 -21.68 0.32 9.14
CA TYR A 317 -21.04 -0.77 8.42
C TYR A 317 -22.07 -1.65 7.71
N GLN A 318 -22.51 -1.20 6.54
CA GLN A 318 -23.38 -1.99 5.67
C GLN A 318 -22.53 -2.93 4.80
N ALA A 319 -22.61 -4.24 5.07
CA ALA A 319 -22.06 -5.23 4.14
C ALA A 319 -22.76 -5.09 2.77
N VAL A 320 -22.00 -4.70 1.76
CA VAL A 320 -22.50 -4.40 0.40
C VAL A 320 -23.26 -5.60 -0.20
N ASP A 321 -22.89 -6.83 0.18
CA ASP A 321 -23.37 -8.09 -0.40
C ASP A 321 -24.47 -8.83 0.41
N SER A 322 -24.89 -8.29 1.56
CA SER A 322 -25.97 -8.91 2.37
C SER A 322 -27.34 -8.39 1.95
N GLU A 323 -28.35 -9.26 1.87
CA GLU A 323 -29.77 -8.89 1.67
C GLU A 323 -30.36 -8.17 2.90
N TYR A 324 -29.70 -8.24 4.06
CA TYR A 324 -30.15 -7.68 5.33
C TYR A 324 -29.27 -6.52 5.77
N GLN A 325 -29.90 -5.50 6.39
CA GLN A 325 -29.26 -4.32 6.94
C GLN A 325 -29.69 -4.09 8.39
N PHE A 326 -28.76 -3.59 9.20
CA PHE A 326 -29.05 -3.14 10.56
C PHE A 326 -29.49 -1.68 10.52
N VAL A 327 -30.67 -1.40 11.08
CA VAL A 327 -31.21 -0.05 11.25
C VAL A 327 -31.20 0.26 12.74
N VAL A 328 -30.52 1.35 13.10
CA VAL A 328 -30.41 1.80 14.49
C VAL A 328 -31.28 3.04 14.64
N THR A 329 -32.26 2.98 15.52
CA THR A 329 -33.18 4.09 15.81
C THR A 329 -32.97 4.60 17.24
N PRO A 330 -32.75 5.91 17.43
CA PRO A 330 -32.65 6.48 18.76
C PRO A 330 -34.03 6.55 19.41
N THR A 331 -34.16 6.03 20.64
CA THR A 331 -35.42 6.11 21.40
C THR A 331 -35.56 7.42 22.19
N GLY A 332 -34.45 8.13 22.42
CA GLY A 332 -34.41 9.37 23.22
C GLY A 332 -34.44 9.12 24.73
N GLU A 333 -34.44 7.85 25.15
CA GLU A 333 -34.31 7.46 26.56
C GLU A 333 -32.85 7.25 26.95
N THR A 334 -32.53 7.48 28.22
CA THR A 334 -31.22 7.15 28.79
C THR A 334 -31.37 6.07 29.84
N ALA A 335 -30.52 5.05 29.79
CA ALA A 335 -30.47 3.97 30.76
C ALA A 335 -29.13 3.97 31.51
N SER A 336 -29.07 3.18 32.57
CA SER A 336 -27.86 2.90 33.36
C SER A 336 -27.82 1.42 33.67
N ASN A 337 -26.61 0.87 33.79
CA ASN A 337 -26.41 -0.52 34.20
C ASN A 337 -25.15 -0.62 35.08
N GLU A 338 -24.75 -1.84 35.43
CA GLU A 338 -23.59 -2.09 36.31
C GLU A 338 -22.25 -1.60 35.72
N TYR A 339 -22.15 -1.43 34.39
CA TYR A 339 -20.93 -1.07 33.68
C TYR A 339 -20.94 0.35 33.10
N PHE A 340 -22.12 0.96 32.92
CA PHE A 340 -22.32 2.29 32.35
C PHE A 340 -23.20 3.13 33.28
N ASP A 341 -22.64 4.22 33.79
CA ASP A 341 -23.35 5.20 34.63
C ASP A 341 -24.53 5.83 33.89
N ARG A 342 -24.37 6.09 32.58
CA ARG A 342 -25.43 6.60 31.70
C ARG A 342 -25.10 6.28 30.24
N PHE A 343 -26.07 5.75 29.51
CA PHE A 343 -25.98 5.54 28.07
C PHE A 343 -27.32 5.80 27.39
N ASP A 344 -27.27 6.19 26.12
CA ASP A 344 -28.45 6.41 25.29
C ASP A 344 -29.01 5.06 24.80
N VAL A 345 -30.33 4.92 24.83
CA VAL A 345 -31.01 3.69 24.42
C VAL A 345 -31.30 3.74 22.92
N PHE A 346 -30.85 2.72 22.20
CA PHE A 346 -31.06 2.56 20.77
C PHE A 346 -31.78 1.24 20.52
N ASP A 347 -32.72 1.28 19.57
CA ASP A 347 -33.38 0.09 19.06
C ASP A 347 -32.68 -0.31 17.76
N ILE A 348 -32.16 -1.54 17.73
CA ILE A 348 -31.43 -2.12 16.61
C ILE A 348 -32.34 -3.15 15.95
N GLU A 349 -32.66 -2.93 14.67
CA GLU A 349 -33.54 -3.79 13.87
C GLU A 349 -32.83 -4.36 12.65
N LEU A 350 -33.05 -5.64 12.36
CA LEU A 350 -32.55 -6.30 11.15
C LEU A 350 -33.64 -6.33 10.07
N ILE A 351 -33.50 -5.50 9.04
CA ILE A 351 -34.48 -5.33 7.97
C ILE A 351 -33.91 -5.85 6.64
N LYS A 352 -34.75 -6.41 5.76
CA LYS A 352 -34.35 -6.77 4.40
C LYS A 352 -34.31 -5.54 3.50
N LYS A 353 -33.26 -5.34 2.70
CA LYS A 353 -33.03 -4.14 1.86
C LYS A 353 -34.22 -3.75 0.95
N SER A 354 -35.12 -4.68 0.63
CA SER A 354 -36.33 -4.44 -0.18
C SER A 354 -37.46 -3.68 0.55
N GLU A 355 -37.39 -3.49 1.88
CA GLU A 355 -38.39 -2.77 2.68
C GLU A 355 -37.90 -1.39 3.15
N THR A 356 -37.08 -0.72 2.36
CA THR A 356 -36.72 0.68 2.66
C THR A 356 -37.87 1.59 2.22
N ASN A 357 -38.75 1.93 3.16
CA ASN A 357 -39.79 2.95 3.00
C ASN A 357 -39.11 4.33 2.79
N PRO A 358 -39.48 5.15 1.79
CA PRO A 358 -38.70 6.31 1.35
C PRO A 358 -38.86 7.58 2.21
N ASP A 359 -39.29 7.49 3.46
CA ASP A 359 -39.72 8.67 4.25
C ASP A 359 -38.68 9.19 5.28
N LEU A 360 -37.38 8.91 5.12
CA LEU A 360 -36.34 9.39 6.06
C LEU A 360 -35.13 10.07 5.36
N GLU A 361 -35.31 10.63 4.17
CA GLU A 361 -34.28 11.48 3.53
C GLU A 361 -34.43 12.99 3.81
N ASP A 362 -35.47 13.44 4.54
CA ASP A 362 -35.58 14.84 4.97
C ASP A 362 -35.60 14.92 6.51
N LEU A 363 -34.41 15.04 7.12
CA LEU A 363 -34.14 15.84 8.32
C LEU A 363 -32.63 16.03 8.56
#